data_AF-A0AAW9W8I2-F1
#
_entry.id   AF-A0AAW9W8I2-F1
#
_cell.length_a   1.000
_cell.length_b   1.000
_cell.length_c   1.000
_cell.angle_alpha   90.00
_cell.angle_beta   90.00
_cell.angle_gamma   90.00
#
_symmetry.space_group_name_H-M   'P 1'
#
loop_
_entity.id
_entity.type
_entity.pdbx_description
1 polymer ?
#
loop_
_entity_poly.entity_id
_entity_poly.type
_entity_poly.pdbx_seq_one_letter_code
_entity_poly.pdbx_strand_id
1 'polypeptide(L)'
;KFYDDMKPWALRESDIEKCKEVLATCVIIILNLGQMLNPFIPFSGKKIEDMFKTKLNTWNYISNLPNKLSDVSMLFDRIDLKKIDEEVLELQQTSSR
;
A
#
# COMPACT_ATOMS: atom_id res chain seq x y z
N LYS A 1 5.89 -5.09 11.04
CA LYS A 1 5.72 -5.80 12.34
C LYS A 1 5.02 -7.14 12.18
N PHE A 2 3.69 -7.23 12.04
CA PHE A 2 3.00 -8.55 11.94
C PHE A 2 3.59 -9.46 10.86
N TYR A 3 3.81 -8.94 9.65
CA TYR A 3 4.45 -9.67 8.55
C TYR A 3 5.85 -10.19 8.93
N ASP A 4 6.67 -9.35 9.57
CA ASP A 4 8.05 -9.68 9.93
C ASP A 4 8.11 -10.69 11.08
N ASP A 5 7.20 -10.58 12.05
CA ASP A 5 7.12 -11.47 13.21
C ASP A 5 6.67 -12.87 12.78
N MET A 6 5.71 -12.96 11.84
CA MET A 6 5.17 -14.22 11.33
C MET A 6 6.07 -14.89 10.28
N LYS A 7 6.99 -14.14 9.65
CA LYS A 7 7.95 -14.65 8.67
C LYS A 7 7.31 -15.55 7.59
N PRO A 8 6.31 -15.06 6.82
CA PRO A 8 5.58 -15.88 5.86
C PRO A 8 6.48 -16.48 4.77
N TRP A 9 7.62 -15.86 4.47
CA TRP A 9 8.62 -16.41 3.54
C TRP A 9 9.24 -17.73 4.03
N ALA A 10 9.39 -17.91 5.35
CA ALA A 10 9.85 -19.16 5.94
C ALA A 10 8.68 -20.16 6.06
N LEU A 11 7.49 -19.69 6.46
CA LEU A 11 6.29 -20.52 6.52
C LEU A 11 5.91 -21.12 5.17
N ARG A 12 6.24 -20.45 4.05
CA ARG A 12 6.02 -20.98 2.70
C ARG A 12 6.60 -22.39 2.51
N GLU A 13 7.73 -22.69 3.14
CA GLU A 13 8.41 -23.99 3.03
C GLU A 13 7.96 -24.97 4.11
N SER A 14 7.68 -24.49 5.34
CA SER A 14 7.37 -25.35 6.48
C SER A 14 5.88 -25.63 6.68
N ASP A 15 5.01 -24.66 6.41
CA ASP A 15 3.57 -24.70 6.66
C ASP A 15 2.82 -23.73 5.73
N ILE A 16 2.39 -24.26 4.58
CA ILE A 16 1.76 -23.47 3.52
C ILE A 16 0.37 -22.95 3.91
N GLU A 17 -0.38 -23.68 4.76
CA GLU A 17 -1.72 -23.25 5.17
C GLU A 17 -1.61 -22.06 6.11
N LYS A 18 -0.71 -22.11 7.10
CA LYS A 18 -0.45 -20.96 7.96
C LYS A 18 0.11 -19.77 7.18
N CYS A 19 0.93 -20.01 6.16
CA CYS A 19 1.40 -18.95 5.26
C CYS A 19 0.23 -18.23 4.56
N LYS A 20 -0.75 -18.98 4.05
CA LYS A 20 -1.95 -18.41 3.43
C LYS A 20 -2.76 -17.57 4.41
N GLU A 21 -2.95 -18.03 5.65
CA GLU A 21 -3.67 -17.27 6.69
C GLU A 21 -2.98 -15.95 7.04
N VAL A 22 -1.65 -15.97 7.18
CA VAL A 22 -0.85 -14.78 7.46
C VAL A 22 -0.96 -13.78 6.30
N LEU A 23 -0.81 -14.23 5.05
CA LEU A 23 -0.90 -13.38 3.88
C LEU A 23 -2.32 -12.81 3.69
N ALA A 24 -3.35 -13.61 3.94
CA ALA A 24 -4.74 -13.17 3.95
C ALA A 24 -4.96 -12.03 4.96
N THR A 25 -4.43 -12.19 6.17
CA THR A 25 -4.49 -11.16 7.21
C THR A 25 -3.79 -9.88 6.76
N CYS A 26 -2.62 -9.98 6.12
CA CYS A 26 -1.92 -8.82 5.58
C CYS A 26 -2.74 -8.10 4.50
N VAL A 27 -3.41 -8.82 3.60
CA VAL A 27 -4.29 -8.22 2.58
C VAL A 27 -5.45 -7.46 3.23
N ILE A 28 -6.11 -8.05 4.22
CA ILE A 28 -7.19 -7.41 4.97
C ILE A 28 -6.68 -6.12 5.65
N ILE A 29 -5.51 -6.16 6.27
CA ILE A 29 -4.87 -4.97 6.86
C ILE A 29 -4.64 -3.88 5.80
N ILE A 30 -4.08 -4.24 4.64
CA ILE A 30 -3.81 -3.29 3.55
C ILE A 30 -5.10 -2.63 3.05
N LEU A 31 -6.17 -3.41 2.84
CA LEU A 31 -7.45 -2.87 2.36
C LEU A 31 -8.08 -1.90 3.38
N ASN A 32 -8.10 -2.26 4.65
CA ASN A 32 -8.69 -1.40 5.68
C ASN A 32 -7.84 -0.14 5.93
N LEU A 33 -6.50 -0.26 5.95
CA LEU A 33 -5.63 0.91 6.04
C LEU A 33 -5.74 1.80 4.79
N GLY A 34 -5.83 1.20 3.60
CA GLY A 34 -6.05 1.92 2.35
C GLY A 34 -7.32 2.75 2.40
N GLN A 35 -8.42 2.20 2.92
CA GLN A 35 -9.67 2.92 3.12
C GLN A 35 -9.52 4.11 4.09
N MET A 36 -8.83 3.92 5.22
CA MET A 36 -8.60 5.01 6.18
C MET A 36 -7.71 6.13 5.62
N LEU A 37 -6.73 5.79 4.79
CA LEU A 37 -5.78 6.73 4.20
C LEU A 37 -6.30 7.39 2.91
N ASN A 38 -7.32 6.82 2.27
CA ASN A 38 -7.84 7.29 0.99
C ASN A 38 -8.21 8.80 0.96
N PRO A 39 -8.78 9.40 2.02
CA PRO A 39 -9.07 10.84 2.04
C PRO A 39 -7.82 11.74 2.02
N PHE A 40 -6.68 11.22 2.47
CA PHE A 40 -5.41 11.95 2.57
C PHE A 40 -4.47 11.64 1.40
N ILE A 41 -4.51 10.39 0.90
CA ILE A 41 -3.61 9.89 -0.15
C ILE A 41 -4.43 9.16 -1.23
N PRO A 42 -5.29 9.89 -1.97
CA PRO A 42 -6.24 9.29 -2.91
C PRO A 42 -5.57 8.55 -4.07
N PHE A 43 -4.38 8.98 -4.50
CA PHE A 43 -3.62 8.33 -5.57
C PHE A 43 -3.18 6.92 -5.18
N SER A 44 -2.71 6.73 -3.95
CA SER A 44 -2.31 5.42 -3.44
C SER A 44 -3.52 4.54 -3.16
N GLY A 45 -4.62 5.12 -2.67
CA GLY A 45 -5.90 4.42 -2.55
C GLY A 45 -6.33 3.85 -3.90
N LYS A 46 -6.29 4.66 -4.97
CA LYS A 46 -6.63 4.21 -6.33
C LYS A 46 -5.74 3.05 -6.82
N LYS A 47 -4.42 3.11 -6.59
CA LYS A 47 -3.52 1.99 -6.90
C LYS A 47 -3.90 0.71 -6.16
N ILE A 48 -4.25 0.81 -4.86
CA ILE A 48 -4.71 -0.35 -4.08
C ILE A 48 -6.03 -0.90 -4.66
N GLU A 49 -7.00 -0.03 -4.98
CA GLU A 49 -8.25 -0.47 -5.63
C GLU A 49 -7.98 -1.22 -6.94
N ASP A 50 -7.05 -0.72 -7.75
CA ASP A 50 -6.71 -1.31 -9.03
C ASP A 50 -5.99 -2.65 -8.87
N MET A 51 -5.13 -2.79 -7.86
CA MET A 51 -4.42 -4.05 -7.55
C MET A 51 -5.34 -5.14 -7.02
N PHE A 52 -6.24 -4.78 -6.09
CA PHE A 52 -7.08 -5.74 -5.37
C PHE A 52 -8.52 -5.80 -5.90
N LYS A 53 -8.87 -5.00 -6.92
CA LYS A 53 -10.22 -4.88 -7.50
C LYS A 53 -11.32 -4.68 -6.44
N THR A 54 -10.98 -3.96 -5.37
CA THR A 54 -11.85 -3.74 -4.20
C THR A 54 -11.96 -2.24 -3.95
N LYS A 55 -13.18 -1.72 -3.78
CA LYS A 55 -13.41 -0.30 -3.51
C LYS A 55 -13.04 0.05 -2.07
N LEU A 56 -12.39 1.20 -1.87
CA LEU A 56 -11.89 1.67 -0.57
C LEU A 56 -12.69 2.83 0.03
N ASN A 57 -13.91 3.06 -0.43
CA ASN A 57 -14.75 4.19 0.00
C ASN A 57 -16.00 3.76 0.78
N THR A 58 -16.01 2.53 1.29
CA THR A 58 -17.18 1.97 1.98
C THR A 58 -17.29 2.41 3.43
N TRP A 59 -16.17 2.82 4.05
CA TRP A 59 -16.02 3.13 5.48
C TRP A 59 -16.49 2.04 6.45
N ASN A 60 -16.67 0.82 5.94
CA ASN A 60 -16.98 -0.38 6.71
C ASN A 60 -15.77 -1.30 6.75
N TYR A 61 -15.70 -2.16 7.77
CA TYR A 61 -14.63 -3.16 7.84
C TYR A 61 -14.70 -4.12 6.65
N ILE A 62 -13.61 -4.20 5.88
CA ILE A 62 -13.46 -5.11 4.76
C ILE A 62 -12.90 -6.42 5.30
N SER A 63 -13.69 -7.49 5.27
CA SER A 63 -13.29 -8.83 5.76
C SER A 63 -13.07 -9.85 4.64
N ASN A 64 -13.60 -9.57 3.45
CA ASN A 64 -13.51 -10.45 2.30
C ASN A 64 -12.18 -10.28 1.58
N LEU A 65 -11.56 -11.42 1.24
CA LEU A 65 -10.37 -11.42 0.40
C LEU A 65 -10.76 -11.25 -1.07
N PRO A 66 -9.96 -10.51 -1.85
CA PRO A 66 -10.12 -10.45 -3.28
C PRO A 66 -9.70 -11.77 -3.93
N ASN A 67 -10.44 -12.18 -4.95
CA ASN A 67 -10.20 -13.47 -5.62
C ASN A 67 -8.91 -13.48 -6.44
N LYS A 68 -8.45 -12.32 -6.94
CA LYS A 68 -7.27 -12.20 -7.79
C LYS A 68 -6.60 -10.84 -7.61
N LEU A 69 -5.27 -10.86 -7.64
CA LEU A 69 -4.42 -9.67 -7.74
C LEU A 69 -4.15 -9.32 -9.21
N SER A 70 -4.17 -8.03 -9.53
CA SER A 70 -3.84 -7.52 -10.88
C SER A 70 -2.72 -6.50 -10.79
N ASP A 71 -1.76 -6.55 -11.72
CA ASP A 71 -0.76 -5.49 -11.95
C ASP A 71 -0.12 -4.92 -10.67
N VAL A 72 0.44 -5.82 -9.84
CA VAL A 72 1.07 -5.45 -8.57
C VAL A 72 2.22 -4.48 -8.85
N SER A 73 2.15 -3.30 -8.23
CA SER A 73 3.10 -2.21 -8.43
C SER A 73 3.44 -1.53 -7.12
N MET A 74 4.55 -0.77 -7.11
CA MET A 74 4.93 0.02 -5.94
C MET A 74 3.93 1.14 -5.70
N LEU A 75 3.48 1.27 -4.45
CA LEU A 75 2.61 2.38 -4.04
C LEU A 75 3.35 3.71 -4.10
N PHE A 76 4.61 3.73 -3.64
CA PHE A 76 5.45 4.91 -3.55
C PHE A 76 6.87 4.59 -4.01
N ASP A 77 7.47 5.55 -4.71
CA ASP A 77 8.88 5.53 -5.04
C ASP A 77 9.68 6.26 -3.97
N ARG A 78 10.96 5.89 -3.83
CA ARG A 78 11.88 6.63 -2.96
C ARG A 78 12.16 8.00 -3.60
N ILE A 79 11.96 9.07 -2.84
CA ILE A 79 12.33 10.42 -3.27
C ILE A 79 13.85 10.57 -3.14
N ASP A 80 14.53 10.96 -4.22
CA ASP A 80 15.96 11.30 -4.20
C ASP A 80 16.17 12.60 -3.41
N LEU A 81 17.18 12.64 -2.55
CA LEU A 81 17.52 13.84 -1.77
C LEU A 81 17.89 15.02 -2.67
N LYS A 82 18.45 14.78 -3.86
CA LYS A 82 18.73 15.85 -4.84
C LYS A 82 17.48 16.60 -5.25
N LYS A 83 16.33 15.92 -5.25
CA LYS A 83 15.04 16.53 -5.62
C LYS A 83 14.64 17.63 -4.64
N ILE A 84 15.08 17.56 -3.39
CA ILE A 84 14.79 18.58 -2.38
C ILE A 84 15.42 19.92 -2.80
N ASP A 85 16.70 19.91 -3.18
CA ASP A 85 17.43 21.12 -3.56
C ASP A 85 16.86 21.74 -4.86
N GLU A 86 16.47 20.90 -5.82
CA GLU A 86 15.81 21.33 -7.07
C GLU A 86 14.50 22.10 -6.79
N GLU A 87 13.61 21.50 -5.99
CA GLU A 87 12.29 22.10 -5.68
C GLU A 87 12.45 23.39 -4.86
N VAL A 88 13.42 23.47 -3.93
CA VAL A 88 13.72 24.70 -3.18
C VAL A 88 14.18 25.82 -4.12
N LEU A 89 15.04 25.52 -5.09
CA LEU A 89 15.51 26.50 -6.07
C LEU A 89 14.34 27.01 -6.93
N GLU A 90 13.47 26.12 -7.42
CA GLU A 90 12.29 26.46 -8.21
C GLU A 90 11.31 27.37 -7.43
N LEU A 91 11.07 27.06 -6.15
CA LEU A 91 10.22 27.88 -5.29
C LEU A 91 10.77 29.30 -5.10
N GLN A 92 12.08 29.45 -4.88
CA GLN A 92 12.72 30.77 -4.73
C GLN A 92 12.63 31.62 -6.00
N GLN A 93 12.82 31.00 -7.17
CA GLN A 93 12.70 31.69 -8.46
C GLN A 93 11.27 32.15 -8.73
N THR A 94 10.27 31.33 -8.35
CA THR A 94 8.86 31.64 -8.54
C THR A 94 8.36 32.70 -7.56
N SER A 95 8.87 32.72 -6.32
CA SER A 95 8.54 33.72 -5.30
C SER A 95 9.21 35.08 -5.52
N SER A 96 10.26 35.15 -6.34
CA SER A 96 10.96 36.40 -6.66
C SER A 96 10.39 37.10 -7.92
N ARG A 97 9.35 36.52 -8.53
CA ARG A 97 8.54 37.10 -9.60
C ARG A 97 7.25 37.67 -9.04
#